data_AF-A0A7X8XTM5-F1
#
_entry.id   AF-A0A7X8XTM5-F1
#
_cell.length_a   1.000
_cell.length_b   1.000
_cell.length_c   1.000
_cell.angle_alpha   90.00
_cell.angle_beta   90.00
_cell.angle_gamma   90.00
#
_symmetry.space_group_name_H-M   'P 1'
#
loop_
_entity.id
_entity.type
_entity.pdbx_description
1 polymer ?
#
loop_
_entity_poly.entity_id
_entity_poly.type
_entity_poly.pdbx_seq_one_letter_code
_entity_poly.pdbx_strand_id
1 'polypeptide(L)'
;MRERYAGDSDGLSDREIMLAFIKVMSPDFTVPAGNTFKENTSSYKNCRKNSGTYLPFAVTSAEVRTFDECVRCDYATVLTRMVSFTNDFLEVGKSAKKDEHLVKALVEIIRDDNDIPATAVFYINEDGSPSTKAQLLTITAVCFQAFLVGVWHYILMNRPDNTHGRITIQGWEPTYSETHIEQVYSAASSNTTGKPAEPSHSEDNAAPTLEAEIVDEVPAGAEEPRSGQTGQVLKATKQVIMNNYGRGVQIEELNGTLTININ
;
A
#
# COMPACT_ATOMS: atom_id res chain seq x y z
N MET A 1 21.50 15.01 5.07
CA MET A 1 22.37 14.44 4.02
C MET A 1 22.82 13.05 4.45
N ARG A 2 22.43 11.98 3.73
CA ARG A 2 22.96 10.63 3.98
C ARG A 2 23.54 10.12 2.68
N GLU A 3 24.79 10.49 2.44
CA GLU A 3 25.62 9.89 1.41
C GLU A 3 25.85 8.41 1.76
N ARG A 4 25.66 7.49 0.82
CA ARG A 4 25.99 6.08 1.01
C ARG A 4 26.80 5.55 -0.17
N TYR A 5 28.06 5.27 0.11
CA TYR A 5 28.91 4.37 -0.66
C TYR A 5 28.47 2.93 -0.42
N ALA A 6 28.55 2.12 -1.47
CA ALA A 6 28.26 0.67 -1.52
C ALA A 6 26.79 0.26 -1.59
N GLY A 7 26.10 0.64 -2.68
CA GLY A 7 25.19 -0.21 -3.49
C GLY A 7 24.01 -0.98 -2.84
N ASP A 8 23.87 -0.99 -1.51
CA ASP A 8 22.81 -1.64 -0.77
C ASP A 8 21.62 -0.68 -0.69
N SER A 9 20.52 -1.07 -1.33
CA SER A 9 19.24 -0.39 -1.15
C SER A 9 18.75 -0.68 0.27
N ASP A 10 18.29 0.34 0.97
CA ASP A 10 17.69 0.23 2.31
C ASP A 10 16.31 -0.44 2.32
N GLY A 11 15.87 -0.99 1.18
CA GLY A 11 14.56 -1.63 1.02
C GLY A 11 13.42 -0.63 0.83
N LEU A 12 13.69 0.68 0.81
CA LEU A 12 12.68 1.75 0.80
C LEU A 12 12.60 2.47 -0.55
N SER A 13 13.07 1.85 -1.63
CA SER A 13 12.89 2.44 -2.96
C SER A 13 11.41 2.46 -3.36
N ASP A 14 11.02 3.42 -4.21
CA ASP A 14 9.65 3.49 -4.78
C ASP A 14 9.20 2.13 -5.35
N ARG A 15 10.14 1.39 -5.94
CA ARG A 15 9.90 0.04 -6.48
C ARG A 15 9.48 -0.95 -5.40
N GLU A 16 10.20 -0.99 -4.29
CA GLU A 16 9.96 -1.94 -3.20
C GLU A 16 8.66 -1.60 -2.47
N ILE A 17 8.43 -0.31 -2.20
CA ILE A 17 7.18 0.18 -1.62
C ILE A 17 5.99 -0.18 -2.52
N MET A 18 6.07 0.10 -3.82
CA MET A 18 5.00 -0.23 -4.77
C MET A 18 4.73 -1.73 -4.84
N LEU A 19 5.78 -2.57 -4.80
CA LEU A 19 5.62 -4.01 -4.78
C LEU A 19 4.92 -4.48 -3.50
N ALA A 20 5.36 -4.01 -2.34
CA ALA A 20 4.75 -4.36 -1.06
C ALA A 20 3.29 -3.92 -1.01
N PHE A 21 2.98 -2.74 -1.56
CA PHE A 21 1.63 -2.22 -1.66
C PHE A 21 0.74 -3.05 -2.61
N ILE A 22 1.26 -3.47 -3.78
CA ILE A 22 0.56 -4.42 -4.66
C ILE A 22 0.30 -5.74 -3.92
N LYS A 23 1.23 -6.20 -3.08
CA LYS A 23 1.07 -7.46 -2.33
C LYS A 23 0.02 -7.39 -1.21
N VAL A 24 -0.35 -6.21 -0.73
CA VAL A 24 -1.53 -6.05 0.13
C VAL A 24 -2.80 -6.50 -0.62
N MET A 25 -2.88 -6.12 -1.90
CA MET A 25 -3.99 -6.45 -2.80
C MET A 25 -3.90 -7.90 -3.33
N SER A 26 -2.71 -8.30 -3.79
CA SER A 26 -2.44 -9.58 -4.46
C SER A 26 -1.15 -10.19 -3.90
N PRO A 27 -1.22 -10.98 -2.82
CA PRO A 27 -0.05 -11.51 -2.12
C PRO A 27 0.92 -12.30 -3.02
N ASP A 28 0.37 -13.03 -3.99
CA ASP A 28 1.12 -13.87 -4.93
C ASP A 28 1.64 -13.09 -6.16
N PHE A 29 1.56 -11.76 -6.16
CA PHE A 29 2.05 -10.95 -7.27
C PHE A 29 3.55 -11.16 -7.51
N THR A 30 3.88 -11.45 -8.77
CA THR A 30 5.26 -11.66 -9.21
C THR A 30 5.74 -10.47 -10.04
N VAL A 31 6.94 -10.00 -9.71
CA VAL A 31 7.54 -8.85 -10.40
C VAL A 31 8.01 -9.29 -11.79
N PRO A 32 7.67 -8.55 -12.85
CA PRO A 32 8.23 -8.76 -14.18
C PRO A 32 9.76 -8.62 -14.19
N ALA A 33 10.43 -9.40 -15.02
CA ALA A 33 11.89 -9.32 -15.16
C ALA A 33 12.35 -7.96 -15.70
N GLY A 34 13.57 -7.55 -15.33
CA GLY A 34 14.21 -6.34 -15.83
C GLY A 34 13.74 -5.03 -15.16
N ASN A 35 13.96 -3.91 -15.85
CA ASN A 35 13.65 -2.56 -15.34
C ASN A 35 12.21 -2.13 -15.56
N THR A 36 11.42 -2.92 -16.28
CA THR A 36 10.06 -2.58 -16.67
C THR A 36 9.19 -2.25 -15.45
N PHE A 37 9.27 -3.02 -14.36
CA PHE A 37 8.48 -2.71 -13.17
C PHE A 37 8.89 -1.37 -12.54
N LYS A 38 10.20 -1.07 -12.44
CA LYS A 38 10.71 0.21 -11.94
C LYS A 38 10.20 1.40 -12.77
N GLU A 39 10.25 1.30 -14.09
CA GLU A 39 9.75 2.33 -15.01
C GLU A 39 8.23 2.52 -14.90
N ASN A 40 7.49 1.41 -14.75
CA ASN A 40 6.04 1.46 -14.52
C ASN A 40 5.71 2.15 -13.22
N THR A 41 6.36 1.78 -12.11
CA THR A 41 6.21 2.43 -10.82
C THR A 41 6.46 3.92 -10.90
N SER A 42 7.59 4.35 -11.49
CA SER A 42 7.93 5.77 -11.61
C SER A 42 6.89 6.53 -12.45
N SER A 43 6.46 5.96 -13.57
CA SER A 43 5.47 6.62 -14.44
C SER A 43 4.09 6.72 -13.76
N TYR A 44 3.68 5.71 -13.00
CA TYR A 44 2.43 5.70 -12.26
C TYR A 44 2.47 6.72 -11.11
N LYS A 45 3.53 6.70 -10.29
CA LYS A 45 3.75 7.67 -9.21
C LYS A 45 3.65 9.12 -9.68
N ASN A 46 4.12 9.40 -10.90
CA ASN A 46 4.11 10.75 -11.48
C ASN A 46 2.87 11.04 -12.36
N CYS A 47 1.83 10.21 -12.30
CA CYS A 47 0.61 10.36 -13.10
C CYS A 47 0.87 10.52 -14.62
N ARG A 48 1.95 9.91 -15.14
CA ARG A 48 2.30 9.97 -16.57
C ARG A 48 1.58 8.91 -17.39
N LYS A 49 1.06 7.87 -16.73
CA LYS A 49 0.27 6.80 -17.34
C LYS A 49 -0.68 6.17 -16.34
N ASN A 50 -1.68 5.50 -16.90
CA ASN A 50 -2.58 4.61 -16.16
C ASN A 50 -1.87 3.35 -15.71
N SER A 51 -2.57 2.55 -14.93
CA SER A 51 -2.21 1.16 -14.69
C SER A 51 -1.99 0.42 -16.01
N GLY A 52 -1.20 -0.65 -15.99
CA GLY A 52 -0.89 -1.43 -17.18
C GLY A 52 -0.63 -2.89 -16.82
N THR A 53 -0.14 -3.69 -17.78
CA THR A 53 0.12 -5.13 -17.58
C THR A 53 0.97 -5.44 -16.35
N TYR A 54 1.82 -4.50 -15.93
CA TYR A 54 2.78 -4.67 -14.84
C TYR A 54 2.39 -3.96 -13.53
N LEU A 55 1.25 -3.26 -13.54
CA LEU A 55 0.63 -2.62 -12.37
C LEU A 55 -0.85 -2.97 -12.43
N PRO A 56 -1.30 -4.03 -11.75
CA PRO A 56 -2.60 -4.65 -11.98
C PRO A 56 -3.78 -3.86 -11.37
N PHE A 57 -3.78 -2.54 -11.46
CA PHE A 57 -4.75 -1.64 -10.83
C PHE A 57 -6.00 -1.36 -11.68
N ALA A 58 -6.12 -1.97 -12.86
CA ALA A 58 -7.32 -1.85 -13.66
C ALA A 58 -8.50 -2.51 -12.92
N VAL A 59 -9.65 -1.83 -12.82
CA VAL A 59 -10.86 -2.37 -12.16
C VAL A 59 -11.32 -3.72 -12.72
N THR A 60 -10.97 -4.01 -13.98
CA THR A 60 -11.28 -5.27 -14.66
C THR A 60 -10.24 -6.38 -14.40
N SER A 61 -9.15 -6.12 -13.69
CA SER A 61 -8.12 -7.11 -13.40
C SER A 61 -8.63 -8.15 -12.41
N ALA A 62 -8.06 -9.37 -12.46
CA ALA A 62 -8.44 -10.41 -11.52
C ALA A 62 -7.98 -10.06 -10.09
N GLU A 63 -6.84 -9.39 -9.97
CA GLU A 63 -6.24 -8.93 -8.73
C GLU A 63 -7.14 -7.92 -8.02
N VAL A 64 -7.63 -6.91 -8.74
CA VAL A 64 -8.50 -5.87 -8.18
C VAL A 64 -9.86 -6.43 -7.81
N ARG A 65 -10.43 -7.33 -8.62
CA ARG A 65 -11.68 -8.03 -8.28
C ARG A 65 -11.54 -8.90 -7.03
N THR A 66 -10.46 -9.67 -6.93
CA THR A 66 -10.20 -10.52 -5.75
C THR A 66 -10.01 -9.66 -4.51
N PHE A 67 -9.36 -8.50 -4.64
CA PHE A 67 -9.20 -7.56 -3.55
C PHE A 67 -10.52 -6.92 -3.12
N ASP A 68 -11.38 -6.51 -4.06
CA ASP A 68 -12.71 -6.00 -3.73
C ASP A 68 -13.53 -7.05 -2.96
N GLU A 69 -13.57 -8.28 -3.48
CA GLU A 69 -14.24 -9.41 -2.79
C GLU A 69 -13.67 -9.62 -1.38
N CYS A 70 -12.34 -9.56 -1.22
CA CYS A 70 -11.68 -9.74 0.07
C CYS A 70 -11.99 -8.57 1.03
N VAL A 71 -11.97 -7.32 0.59
CA VAL A 71 -12.35 -6.16 1.41
C VAL A 71 -13.80 -6.29 1.90
N ARG A 72 -14.70 -6.79 1.04
CA ARG A 72 -16.14 -6.89 1.36
C ARG A 72 -16.51 -8.10 2.21
N CYS A 73 -15.75 -9.20 2.11
CA CYS A 73 -16.13 -10.49 2.70
C CYS A 73 -15.13 -11.01 3.75
N ASP A 74 -13.89 -10.53 3.73
CA ASP A 74 -12.81 -10.96 4.64
C ASP A 74 -11.85 -9.79 4.93
N TYR A 75 -12.42 -8.71 5.46
CA TYR A 75 -11.70 -7.46 5.70
C TYR A 75 -10.50 -7.64 6.65
N ALA A 76 -10.62 -8.50 7.66
CA ALA A 76 -9.56 -8.75 8.63
C ALA A 76 -8.27 -9.25 7.96
N THR A 77 -8.38 -10.08 6.93
CA THR A 77 -7.23 -10.55 6.14
C THR A 77 -6.54 -9.38 5.41
N VAL A 78 -7.31 -8.47 4.80
CA VAL A 78 -6.76 -7.28 4.13
C VAL A 78 -6.10 -6.35 5.14
N LEU A 79 -6.76 -6.10 6.28
CA LEU A 79 -6.25 -5.27 7.35
C LEU A 79 -4.92 -5.82 7.89
N THR A 80 -4.81 -7.14 8.09
CA THR A 80 -3.56 -7.79 8.52
C THR A 80 -2.42 -7.55 7.53
N ARG A 81 -2.70 -7.64 6.23
CA ARG A 81 -1.68 -7.34 5.20
C ARG A 81 -1.26 -5.87 5.23
N MET A 82 -2.21 -4.95 5.43
CA MET A 82 -1.91 -3.53 5.57
C MET A 82 -1.11 -3.23 6.84
N VAL A 83 -1.38 -3.92 7.95
CA VAL A 83 -0.56 -3.85 9.18
C VAL A 83 0.89 -4.20 8.87
N SER A 84 1.14 -5.35 8.23
CA SER A 84 2.50 -5.73 7.82
C SER A 84 3.14 -4.66 6.94
N PHE A 85 2.45 -4.17 5.91
CA PHE A 85 2.95 -3.10 5.04
C PHE A 85 3.34 -1.84 5.81
N THR A 86 2.47 -1.35 6.69
CA THR A 86 2.74 -0.13 7.45
C THR A 86 3.90 -0.28 8.42
N ASN A 87 4.06 -1.45 9.05
CA ASN A 87 5.18 -1.72 9.96
C ASN A 87 6.53 -1.77 9.23
N ASP A 88 6.55 -2.30 8.01
CA ASP A 88 7.78 -2.49 7.25
C ASP A 88 8.22 -1.22 6.52
N PHE A 89 7.28 -0.40 6.05
CA PHE A 89 7.57 0.70 5.13
C PHE A 89 7.28 2.10 5.66
N LEU A 90 6.51 2.26 6.73
CA LEU A 90 6.08 3.57 7.23
C LEU A 90 6.51 3.81 8.69
N GLU A 91 6.89 5.05 9.00
CA GLU A 91 7.16 5.46 10.37
C GLU A 91 5.85 5.79 11.09
N VAL A 92 5.30 4.80 11.79
CA VAL A 92 4.05 4.93 12.56
C VAL A 92 4.33 5.11 14.04
N GLY A 93 3.56 5.98 14.72
CA GLY A 93 3.65 6.21 16.16
C GLY A 93 4.98 6.81 16.63
N LYS A 94 5.68 7.52 15.75
CA LYS A 94 6.95 8.21 16.06
C LYS A 94 6.70 9.68 16.36
N SER A 95 7.65 10.32 17.06
CA SER A 95 7.58 11.74 17.41
C SER A 95 7.41 12.67 16.21
N ALA A 96 7.90 12.25 15.03
CA ALA A 96 7.74 12.99 13.78
C ALA A 96 6.30 12.98 13.22
N LYS A 97 5.40 12.13 13.76
CA LYS A 97 3.97 12.09 13.41
C LYS A 97 3.70 12.00 11.90
N LYS A 98 4.55 11.25 11.17
CA LYS A 98 4.47 11.12 9.71
C LYS A 98 3.19 10.42 9.26
N ASP A 99 2.71 9.48 10.06
CA ASP A 99 1.40 8.84 9.97
C ASP A 99 0.26 9.86 10.09
N GLU A 100 0.28 10.74 11.10
CA GLU A 100 -0.72 11.81 11.24
C GLU A 100 -0.68 12.75 10.04
N HIS A 101 0.50 13.22 9.62
CA HIS A 101 0.64 14.09 8.45
C HIS A 101 0.12 13.44 7.17
N LEU A 102 0.38 12.14 6.97
CA LEU A 102 -0.12 11.41 5.81
C LEU A 102 -1.65 11.32 5.82
N VAL A 103 -2.26 10.98 6.96
CA VAL A 103 -3.72 10.91 7.07
C VAL A 103 -4.34 12.27 6.79
N LYS A 104 -3.82 13.34 7.39
CA LYS A 104 -4.34 14.70 7.20
C LYS A 104 -4.26 15.13 5.74
N ALA A 105 -3.11 14.93 5.09
CA ALA A 105 -2.93 15.25 3.68
C ALA A 105 -3.90 14.47 2.78
N LEU A 106 -4.11 13.18 3.04
CA LEU A 106 -5.06 12.37 2.28
C LEU A 106 -6.52 12.80 2.50
N VAL A 107 -6.89 13.16 3.73
CA VAL A 107 -8.23 13.69 4.05
C VAL A 107 -8.47 15.03 3.37
N GLU A 108 -7.47 15.93 3.33
CA GLU A 108 -7.57 17.20 2.61
C GLU A 108 -7.79 16.98 1.12
N ILE A 109 -7.00 16.08 0.50
CA ILE A 109 -7.19 15.71 -0.90
C ILE A 109 -8.61 15.17 -1.14
N ILE A 110 -9.09 14.26 -0.29
CA ILE A 110 -10.44 13.69 -0.44
C ILE A 110 -11.53 14.76 -0.24
N ARG A 111 -11.36 15.66 0.73
CA ARG A 111 -12.27 16.78 1.02
C ARG A 111 -12.42 17.67 -0.21
N ASP A 112 -11.28 18.10 -0.77
CA ASP A 112 -11.20 19.13 -1.80
C ASP A 112 -11.43 18.57 -3.22
N ASP A 113 -11.37 17.24 -3.40
CA ASP A 113 -11.73 16.57 -4.65
C ASP A 113 -13.26 16.58 -4.86
N ASN A 114 -13.72 17.50 -5.71
CA ASN A 114 -15.12 17.67 -6.08
C ASN A 114 -15.68 16.52 -6.94
N ASP A 115 -14.84 15.68 -7.53
CA ASP A 115 -15.27 14.50 -8.29
C ASP A 115 -15.67 13.33 -7.37
N ILE A 116 -15.32 13.42 -6.08
CA ILE A 116 -15.72 12.44 -5.06
C ILE A 116 -17.01 12.96 -4.40
N PRO A 117 -18.18 12.34 -4.68
CA PRO A 117 -19.44 12.78 -4.09
C PRO A 117 -19.45 12.53 -2.58
N ALA A 118 -20.25 13.31 -1.83
CA ALA A 118 -20.40 13.16 -0.39
C ALA A 118 -20.87 11.75 0.04
N THR A 119 -21.57 11.04 -0.85
CA THR A 119 -22.07 9.67 -0.66
C THR A 119 -21.08 8.58 -1.07
N ALA A 120 -19.89 8.93 -1.58
CA ALA A 120 -18.86 7.97 -1.95
C ALA A 120 -18.51 7.08 -0.76
N VAL A 121 -18.43 5.77 -0.98
CA VAL A 121 -18.20 4.76 0.07
C VAL A 121 -16.71 4.44 0.19
N PHE A 122 -16.24 4.40 1.44
CA PHE A 122 -14.88 4.05 1.83
C PHE A 122 -14.92 2.96 2.92
N TYR A 123 -14.12 1.91 2.76
CA TYR A 123 -13.94 0.84 3.75
C TYR A 123 -12.82 1.20 4.74
N ILE A 124 -13.03 2.24 5.55
CA ILE A 124 -12.01 2.85 6.42
C ILE A 124 -12.13 2.48 7.90
N ASN A 125 -13.19 1.75 8.27
CA ASN A 125 -13.42 1.36 9.65
C ASN A 125 -12.68 0.06 9.96
N GLU A 126 -12.19 -0.09 11.19
CA GLU A 126 -11.37 -1.25 11.62
C GLU A 126 -12.15 -2.58 11.57
N ASP A 127 -13.47 -2.53 11.73
CA ASP A 127 -14.39 -3.66 11.63
C ASP A 127 -14.79 -4.01 10.19
N GLY A 128 -14.29 -3.26 9.20
CA GLY A 128 -14.62 -3.43 7.78
C GLY A 128 -15.97 -2.86 7.38
N SER A 129 -16.68 -2.17 8.27
CA SER A 129 -17.91 -1.46 7.91
C SER A 129 -17.60 -0.25 6.99
N PRO A 130 -18.51 0.09 6.06
CA PRO A 130 -18.31 1.23 5.18
C PRO A 130 -18.64 2.56 5.87
N SER A 131 -17.91 3.60 5.50
CA SER A 131 -18.20 5.01 5.81
C SER A 131 -18.30 5.81 4.51
N THR A 132 -19.15 6.82 4.48
CA THR A 132 -19.25 7.76 3.36
C THR A 132 -18.18 8.85 3.45
N LYS A 133 -17.88 9.56 2.35
CA LYS A 133 -17.05 10.80 2.37
C LYS A 133 -17.58 11.78 3.42
N ALA A 134 -18.90 12.00 3.47
CA ALA A 134 -19.49 12.90 4.47
C ALA A 134 -19.16 12.45 5.91
N GLN A 135 -19.25 11.15 6.20
CA GLN A 135 -18.90 10.62 7.52
C GLN A 135 -17.39 10.73 7.80
N LEU A 136 -16.53 10.40 6.83
CA LEU A 136 -15.07 10.58 6.93
C LEU A 136 -14.68 12.03 7.28
N LEU A 137 -15.42 13.03 6.79
CA LEU A 137 -15.13 14.44 7.10
C LEU A 137 -15.61 14.88 8.50
N THR A 138 -16.29 14.01 9.24
CA THR A 138 -16.82 14.30 10.59
C THR A 138 -16.15 13.51 11.71
N ILE A 139 -15.36 12.48 11.39
CA ILE A 139 -14.67 11.68 12.41
C ILE A 139 -13.46 12.43 12.96
N THR A 140 -13.16 12.22 14.24
CA THR A 140 -11.98 12.79 14.94
C THR A 140 -10.85 11.79 15.12
N ALA A 141 -11.13 10.49 15.04
CA ALA A 141 -10.17 9.43 15.26
C ALA A 141 -10.22 8.40 14.14
N VAL A 142 -9.04 7.93 13.73
CA VAL A 142 -8.89 7.01 12.59
C VAL A 142 -7.84 5.93 12.91
N CYS A 143 -8.20 4.67 12.62
CA CYS A 143 -7.23 3.58 12.53
C CYS A 143 -6.43 3.74 11.23
N PHE A 144 -5.11 3.94 11.35
CA PHE A 144 -4.22 4.24 10.24
C PHE A 144 -4.27 3.19 9.13
N GLN A 145 -4.17 1.91 9.50
CA GLN A 145 -4.15 0.81 8.55
C GLN A 145 -5.50 0.65 7.85
N ALA A 146 -6.60 0.71 8.59
CA ALA A 146 -7.95 0.62 8.03
C ALA A 146 -8.21 1.79 7.06
N PHE A 147 -7.76 3.00 7.41
CA PHE A 147 -7.85 4.15 6.53
C PHE A 147 -7.13 3.94 5.19
N LEU A 148 -5.89 3.46 5.23
CA LEU A 148 -5.14 3.16 4.01
C LEU A 148 -5.82 2.07 3.17
N VAL A 149 -6.41 1.03 3.79
CA VAL A 149 -7.19 0.01 3.07
C VAL A 149 -8.35 0.66 2.33
N GLY A 150 -9.16 1.47 3.02
CA GLY A 150 -10.35 2.07 2.43
C GLY A 150 -10.04 3.08 1.32
N VAL A 151 -9.00 3.91 1.50
CA VAL A 151 -8.56 4.85 0.46
C VAL A 151 -8.03 4.09 -0.76
N TRP A 152 -7.23 3.04 -0.54
CA TRP A 152 -6.70 2.25 -1.64
C TRP A 152 -7.80 1.51 -2.42
N HIS A 153 -8.72 0.88 -1.71
CA HIS A 153 -9.91 0.25 -2.30
C HIS A 153 -10.71 1.24 -3.14
N TYR A 154 -10.97 2.45 -2.60
CA TYR A 154 -11.69 3.48 -3.33
C TYR A 154 -11.00 3.86 -4.64
N ILE A 155 -9.67 4.06 -4.62
CA ILE A 155 -8.87 4.41 -5.81
C ILE A 155 -9.02 3.32 -6.88
N LEU A 156 -8.85 2.05 -6.50
CA LEU A 156 -8.92 0.92 -7.44
C LEU A 156 -10.31 0.74 -8.06
N MET A 157 -11.37 1.04 -7.31
CA MET A 157 -12.75 0.88 -7.81
C MET A 157 -13.23 2.07 -8.65
N ASN A 158 -12.76 3.29 -8.34
CA ASN A 158 -13.39 4.51 -8.84
C ASN A 158 -12.45 5.42 -9.66
N ARG A 159 -11.14 5.17 -9.66
CA ARG A 159 -10.14 6.05 -10.31
C ARG A 159 -9.23 5.27 -11.28
N PRO A 160 -9.79 4.75 -12.40
CA PRO A 160 -9.00 4.00 -13.38
C PRO A 160 -8.04 4.89 -14.20
N ASP A 161 -8.32 6.20 -14.29
CA ASP A 161 -7.44 7.17 -14.96
C ASP A 161 -6.56 7.89 -13.94
N ASN A 162 -5.29 7.49 -13.90
CA ASN A 162 -4.28 8.06 -13.03
C ASN A 162 -3.70 9.37 -13.60
N THR A 163 -3.93 9.68 -14.88
CA THR A 163 -3.33 10.87 -15.52
C THR A 163 -3.95 12.18 -15.06
N HIS A 164 -5.19 12.16 -14.56
CA HIS A 164 -5.86 13.33 -14.00
C HIS A 164 -5.09 13.92 -12.80
N GLY A 165 -4.39 13.09 -12.02
CA GLY A 165 -3.61 13.54 -10.87
C GLY A 165 -2.33 14.31 -11.23
N ARG A 166 -1.94 14.37 -12.52
CA ARG A 166 -0.65 14.95 -12.92
C ARG A 166 -0.53 16.42 -12.57
N ILE A 167 -1.58 17.20 -12.82
CA ILE A 167 -1.59 18.64 -12.50
C ILE A 167 -1.51 18.82 -10.99
N THR A 168 -2.26 18.03 -10.23
CA THR A 168 -2.20 18.04 -8.76
C THR A 168 -0.79 17.77 -8.28
N ILE A 169 -0.15 16.66 -8.69
CA ILE A 169 1.22 16.31 -8.26
C ILE A 169 2.23 17.40 -8.61
N GLN A 170 2.15 18.00 -9.80
CA GLN A 170 3.11 19.01 -10.24
C GLN A 170 2.97 20.35 -9.50
N GLY A 171 1.77 20.69 -9.03
CA GLY A 171 1.49 21.91 -8.28
C GLY A 171 1.24 21.68 -6.79
N TRP A 172 1.53 20.48 -6.26
CA TRP A 172 1.15 20.14 -4.90
C TRP A 172 2.07 20.79 -3.89
N GLU A 173 1.53 21.72 -3.12
CA GLU A 173 2.12 22.24 -1.90
C GLU A 173 1.20 21.87 -0.73
N PRO A 174 1.55 20.85 0.08
CA PRO A 174 0.70 20.44 1.20
C PRO A 174 0.59 21.60 2.18
N THR A 175 -0.63 22.12 2.32
CA THR A 175 -0.97 23.11 3.34
C THR A 175 -1.62 22.34 4.48
N TYR A 176 -0.87 22.11 5.56
CA TYR A 176 -1.40 21.43 6.73
C TYR A 176 -2.48 22.32 7.37
N SER A 177 -3.71 22.19 6.90
CA SER A 177 -4.87 22.96 7.35
C SER A 177 -5.47 22.33 8.61
N GLU A 178 -6.47 22.99 9.20
CA GLU A 178 -7.23 22.47 10.33
C GLU A 178 -8.11 21.27 9.89
N THR A 179 -7.50 20.12 9.64
CA THR A 179 -8.21 18.85 9.51
C THR A 179 -8.74 18.42 10.88
N HIS A 180 -9.99 17.94 10.94
CA HIS A 180 -10.63 17.52 12.20
C HIS A 180 -10.09 16.18 12.78
N ILE A 181 -9.12 15.55 12.12
CA ILE A 181 -8.48 14.33 12.63
C ILE A 181 -7.57 14.70 13.80
N GLU A 182 -8.05 14.43 15.02
CA GLU A 182 -7.38 14.67 16.29
C GLU A 182 -6.47 13.50 16.68
N GLN A 183 -6.86 12.27 16.34
CA GLN A 183 -6.13 11.05 16.72
C GLN A 183 -5.96 10.07 15.56
N VAL A 184 -4.72 9.66 15.32
CA VAL A 184 -4.39 8.51 14.47
C VAL A 184 -3.82 7.42 15.36
N TYR A 185 -4.35 6.21 15.23
CA TYR A 185 -3.92 5.06 16.01
C TYR A 185 -3.68 3.86 15.10
N SER A 186 -2.93 2.86 15.60
CA SER A 186 -2.68 1.63 14.85
C SER A 186 -3.66 0.53 15.24
N ALA A 187 -4.06 -0.29 14.26
CA ALA A 187 -4.75 -1.54 14.54
C ALA A 187 -3.90 -2.37 15.50
N ALA A 188 -4.52 -2.86 16.58
CA ALA A 188 -3.87 -3.81 17.45
C ALA A 188 -3.62 -5.08 16.63
N SER A 189 -2.36 -5.37 16.30
CA SER A 189 -2.00 -6.63 15.69
C SER A 189 -2.52 -7.72 16.62
N SER A 190 -3.57 -8.42 16.20
CA SER A 190 -4.20 -9.47 17.00
C SER A 190 -3.22 -10.62 17.04
N ASN A 191 -2.26 -10.55 17.97
CA ASN A 191 -1.39 -11.58 18.52
C ASN A 191 -0.43 -10.95 19.55
N THR A 192 -0.91 -10.68 20.77
CA THR A 192 -0.31 -11.10 22.06
C THR A 192 -0.89 -10.29 23.22
N THR A 193 -1.42 -11.01 24.21
CA THR A 193 -1.67 -10.53 25.57
C THR A 193 -0.37 -9.97 26.15
N GLY A 194 -0.32 -8.66 26.41
CA GLY A 194 0.80 -8.00 27.07
C GLY A 194 0.44 -6.59 27.53
N LYS A 195 0.43 -6.39 28.84
CA LYS A 195 0.01 -5.21 29.60
C LYS A 195 0.85 -3.94 29.27
N PRO A 196 0.33 -2.70 29.49
CA PRO A 196 1.03 -1.46 29.11
C PRO A 196 2.25 -1.17 29.99
N ALA A 197 3.33 -0.69 29.39
CA ALA A 197 4.45 -0.07 30.10
C ALA A 197 4.37 1.46 29.97
N GLU A 198 4.44 2.13 31.12
CA GLU A 198 4.50 3.60 31.29
C GLU A 198 5.85 4.21 30.87
N PRO A 199 5.93 5.54 30.68
CA PRO A 199 6.94 6.19 29.84
C PRO A 199 8.19 6.62 30.62
N SER A 200 9.35 6.56 29.97
CA SER A 200 10.58 7.20 30.46
C SER A 200 11.04 8.33 29.55
N HIS A 201 10.93 9.53 30.11
CA HIS A 201 11.68 10.78 29.95
C HIS A 201 12.56 11.06 28.71
N SER A 202 12.32 12.29 28.23
CA SER A 202 13.07 13.16 27.31
C SER A 202 14.46 13.55 27.79
N GLU A 203 15.41 13.69 26.85
CA GLU A 203 16.41 14.76 26.81
C GLU A 203 16.75 15.12 25.34
N ASP A 204 17.44 16.24 25.18
CA ASP A 204 17.13 17.35 24.28
C ASP A 204 18.10 17.50 23.08
N ASN A 205 17.65 18.29 22.12
CA ASN A 205 18.41 19.10 21.14
C ASN A 205 19.36 18.45 20.11
N ALA A 206 19.01 18.61 18.82
CA ALA A 206 19.77 19.47 17.89
C ALA A 206 19.01 19.64 16.56
N ALA A 207 18.86 20.88 16.11
CA ALA A 207 18.29 21.23 14.81
C ALA A 207 19.14 20.71 13.63
N PRO A 208 18.53 20.38 12.48
CA PRO A 208 19.27 20.34 11.23
C PRO A 208 18.79 21.40 10.23
N THR A 209 19.80 22.03 9.64
CA THR A 209 19.83 22.99 8.55
C THR A 209 19.29 22.40 7.24
N LEU A 210 18.60 23.26 6.48
CA LEU A 210 18.14 23.03 5.11
C LEU A 210 19.34 22.97 4.16
N GLU A 211 19.42 21.94 3.31
CA GLU A 211 20.33 21.92 2.16
C GLU A 211 19.58 21.35 0.95
N ALA A 212 19.55 22.15 -0.11
CA ALA A 212 18.88 21.87 -1.38
C ALA A 212 19.68 20.86 -2.22
N GLU A 213 18.98 19.97 -2.93
CA GLU A 213 19.57 19.05 -3.90
C GLU A 213 19.71 19.77 -5.25
N ILE A 214 20.96 19.97 -5.69
CA ILE A 214 21.29 20.50 -7.02
C ILE A 214 21.35 19.32 -7.99
N VAL A 215 20.52 19.40 -9.02
CA VAL A 215 20.48 18.46 -10.16
C VAL A 215 21.54 18.87 -11.17
N ASP A 216 22.35 17.93 -11.64
CA ASP A 216 22.97 18.03 -12.96
C ASP A 216 23.09 16.63 -13.60
N GLU A 217 22.28 16.40 -14.64
CA GLU A 217 22.50 15.34 -15.63
C GLU A 217 23.30 15.92 -16.80
N VAL A 218 24.28 15.17 -17.29
CA VAL A 218 24.76 15.28 -18.68
C VAL A 218 24.81 13.89 -19.30
N PRO A 219 24.10 13.62 -20.42
CA PRO A 219 24.18 12.37 -21.14
C PRO A 219 25.12 12.48 -22.34
N ALA A 220 25.93 11.45 -22.56
CA ALA A 220 26.52 11.08 -23.85
C ALA A 220 27.02 9.64 -23.71
N GLY A 221 26.89 8.72 -24.66
CA GLY A 221 26.43 8.77 -26.04
C GLY A 221 26.45 7.32 -26.55
N ALA A 222 25.77 7.09 -27.67
CA ALA A 222 25.58 5.78 -28.30
C ALA A 222 26.89 5.06 -28.66
N GLU A 223 26.87 3.72 -28.67
CA GLU A 223 27.42 2.91 -29.77
C GLU A 223 27.01 1.42 -29.63
N GLU A 224 26.36 0.90 -30.68
CA GLU A 224 26.38 -0.50 -31.15
C GLU A 224 27.11 -0.48 -32.53
N PRO A 225 27.51 -1.59 -33.20
CA PRO A 225 27.14 -3.00 -33.00
C PRO A 225 28.30 -4.04 -33.20
N ARG A 226 28.02 -5.34 -32.98
CA ARG A 226 28.14 -6.48 -33.96
C ARG A 226 28.49 -7.86 -33.36
N SER A 227 27.62 -8.82 -33.71
CA SER A 227 27.86 -10.14 -34.33
C SER A 227 28.60 -11.28 -33.62
N GLY A 228 27.91 -12.44 -33.52
CA GLY A 228 28.52 -13.78 -33.40
C GLY A 228 27.49 -14.89 -33.19
N GLN A 229 27.33 -15.79 -34.18
CA GLN A 229 26.36 -16.88 -34.25
C GLN A 229 26.70 -18.13 -33.39
N THR A 230 25.67 -18.98 -33.27
CA THR A 230 25.64 -20.47 -33.35
C THR A 230 25.60 -21.29 -32.05
N GLY A 231 24.60 -22.20 -31.96
CA GLY A 231 24.79 -23.50 -31.29
C GLY A 231 23.64 -24.07 -30.44
N GLN A 232 22.72 -24.79 -31.10
CA GLN A 232 22.02 -26.02 -30.67
C GLN A 232 21.34 -26.18 -29.29
N VAL A 233 20.00 -26.26 -29.39
CA VAL A 233 19.05 -27.23 -28.80
C VAL A 233 19.63 -28.39 -27.97
N LEU A 234 19.18 -28.49 -26.71
CA LEU A 234 18.98 -29.76 -25.99
C LEU A 234 17.62 -29.74 -25.28
N LYS A 235 16.69 -30.55 -25.77
CA LYS A 235 15.44 -30.93 -25.09
C LYS A 235 15.76 -32.04 -24.08
N ALA A 236 15.32 -31.89 -22.84
CA ALA A 236 15.13 -33.02 -21.93
C ALA A 236 13.98 -32.76 -20.93
N THR A 237 12.81 -33.29 -21.30
CA THR A 237 11.82 -34.04 -20.51
C THR A 237 11.43 -33.56 -19.10
N LYS A 238 10.16 -33.11 -19.01
CA LYS A 238 9.36 -33.00 -17.79
C LYS A 238 9.31 -34.34 -17.05
N GLN A 239 9.56 -34.35 -15.75
CA GLN A 239 9.08 -35.40 -14.85
C GLN A 239 7.97 -34.83 -13.96
N VAL A 240 6.81 -35.48 -14.03
CA VAL A 240 5.65 -35.27 -13.16
C VAL A 240 5.66 -36.39 -12.12
N ILE A 241 5.63 -36.06 -10.84
CA ILE A 241 5.41 -37.03 -9.77
C ILE A 241 3.96 -36.83 -9.28
N MET A 242 3.09 -37.79 -9.61
CA MET A 242 1.74 -37.90 -9.07
C MET A 242 1.80 -38.73 -7.78
N ASN A 243 1.44 -38.13 -6.65
CA ASN A 243 1.09 -38.87 -5.44
C ASN A 243 -0.42 -38.77 -5.23
N ASN A 244 -1.14 -39.80 -5.67
CA ASN A 244 -2.54 -40.02 -5.33
C ASN A 244 -2.59 -41.01 -4.17
N TYR A 245 -3.01 -40.53 -2.99
CA TYR A 245 -3.60 -41.38 -1.96
C TYR A 245 -5.02 -40.89 -1.70
N GLY A 246 -6.00 -41.66 -2.18
CA GLY A 246 -7.39 -41.51 -1.79
C GLY A 246 -7.70 -42.38 -0.57
N ARG A 247 -8.45 -41.83 0.40
CA ARG A 247 -9.60 -42.47 1.05
C ARG A 247 -10.23 -41.56 2.11
N GLY A 248 -11.55 -41.35 1.98
CA GLY A 248 -12.48 -41.35 3.12
C GLY A 248 -12.84 -40.00 3.75
N VAL A 249 -14.11 -39.64 3.60
CA VAL A 249 -14.84 -38.54 4.26
C VAL A 249 -15.12 -38.87 5.73
N GLN A 250 -15.02 -37.89 6.63
CA GLN A 250 -15.97 -37.71 7.75
C GLN A 250 -16.26 -36.23 7.95
N ILE A 251 -17.54 -35.90 7.83
CA ILE A 251 -18.17 -34.64 8.26
C ILE A 251 -18.57 -34.87 9.72
N GLU A 252 -18.13 -34.00 10.62
CA GLU A 252 -18.79 -33.81 11.92
C GLU A 252 -19.14 -32.32 12.04
N GLU A 253 -20.43 -32.02 11.93
CA GLU A 253 -21.01 -30.83 12.56
C GLU A 253 -21.03 -31.06 14.07
N LEU A 254 -20.48 -30.12 14.83
CA LEU A 254 -20.83 -29.95 16.24
C LEU A 254 -21.00 -28.46 16.53
N ASN A 255 -22.27 -28.10 16.64
CA ASN A 255 -22.80 -26.84 17.13
C ASN A 255 -22.06 -26.36 18.38
N GLY A 256 -21.63 -25.10 18.35
CA GLY A 256 -21.00 -24.44 19.50
C GLY A 256 -21.12 -22.92 19.42
N THR A 257 -22.34 -22.40 19.34
CA THR A 257 -22.61 -20.98 19.60
C THR A 257 -22.26 -20.69 21.06
N LEU A 258 -21.22 -19.89 21.30
CA LEU A 258 -20.97 -19.30 22.61
C LEU A 258 -21.51 -17.86 22.60
N THR A 259 -22.73 -17.70 23.10
CA THR A 259 -23.32 -16.39 23.40
C THR A 259 -22.82 -15.96 24.78
N ILE A 260 -22.08 -14.86 24.87
CA ILE A 260 -21.78 -14.21 26.16
C ILE A 260 -22.61 -12.93 26.23
N ASN A 261 -23.64 -12.96 27.07
CA ASN A 261 -24.34 -11.77 27.53
C ASN A 261 -23.56 -11.17 28.71
N ILE A 262 -23.34 -9.86 28.68
CA ILE A 262 -22.92 -9.08 29.84
C ILE A 262 -23.93 -7.95 29.98
N ASN A 263 -24.61 -7.92 31.13
CA ASN A 263 -25.45 -6.79 31.56
C ASN A 263 -24.61 -5.53 31.78
#